data_AF-A0A428MWH4-F1
#
_entry.id   AF-A0A428MWH4-F1
#
_cell.length_a   1.000
_cell.length_b   1.000
_cell.length_c   1.000
_cell.angle_alpha   90.00
_cell.angle_beta   90.00
_cell.angle_gamma   90.00
#
_symmetry.space_group_name_H-M   'P 1'
#
loop_
_entity.id
_entity.type
_entity.pdbx_description
1 polymer ?
#
loop_
_entity_poly.entity_id
_entity_poly.type
_entity_poly.pdbx_seq_one_letter_code
_entity_poly.pdbx_strand_id
1 'polypeptide(L)'
;MCCFMIVRVNGNEKNDSKEMMEKMTDMDKLEWEEKDVLLHKKKIALISIVLLLLGLSACGSSPAEKVYTHLEEAVALEDEFESQQEPIMELEQKEQELYEEMLSLGVEEMDEIKTLSQEAIGYAKERKEHLEKEKESIEAAFEEYKLGEEQLDNVEGANEEAEAVKKTMNNRYETYQELYKSYQTAIEKDIILYEAFTKEDLTIDDLQAEIDAVNEQYSIVVENRDQFNKYTDEYNQAKDAFYGQTDLEIDDEESNDAEGSD
;
A
#
# COMPACT_ATOMS: atom_id res chain seq x y z
N MET A 1 -7.50 16.15 -4.19
CA MET A 1 -6.37 15.30 -4.62
C MET A 1 -6.43 14.03 -3.80
N CYS A 2 -6.88 12.90 -4.32
CA CYS A 2 -6.69 11.62 -3.64
C CYS A 2 -5.60 10.86 -4.38
N CYS A 3 -4.50 10.58 -3.69
CA CYS A 3 -3.39 9.86 -4.29
C CYS A 3 -3.72 8.36 -4.32
N PHE A 4 -4.45 7.95 -5.35
CA PHE A 4 -4.93 6.58 -5.47
C PHE A 4 -3.78 5.65 -5.87
N MET A 5 -3.24 4.89 -4.92
CA MET A 5 -2.46 3.69 -5.22
C MET A 5 -3.43 2.53 -5.44
N ILE A 6 -3.73 2.19 -6.69
CA ILE A 6 -4.19 0.83 -6.99
C ILE A 6 -2.94 0.01 -7.25
N VAL A 7 -2.33 -0.50 -6.18
CA VAL A 7 -1.43 -1.63 -6.32
C VAL A 7 -2.27 -2.87 -6.08
N ARG A 8 -2.53 -3.64 -7.14
CA ARG A 8 -3.00 -5.02 -6.97
C ARG A 8 -1.80 -5.85 -6.53
N VAL A 9 -1.64 -6.00 -5.22
CA VAL A 9 -0.71 -7.02 -4.67
C VAL A 9 -1.31 -8.41 -4.78
N ASN A 10 -2.64 -8.55 -4.85
CA ASN A 10 -3.32 -9.77 -5.28
C ASN A 10 -4.73 -9.45 -5.79
N GLY A 11 -5.26 -10.32 -6.65
CA GLY A 11 -6.55 -10.16 -7.31
C GLY A 11 -7.72 -9.88 -6.34
N ASN A 12 -8.38 -8.74 -6.57
CA ASN A 12 -9.84 -8.57 -6.52
C ASN A 12 -10.62 -9.27 -5.38
N GLU A 13 -10.82 -8.61 -4.22
CA GLU A 13 -11.98 -8.96 -3.36
C GLU A 13 -12.40 -7.92 -2.28
N LYS A 14 -11.58 -6.92 -1.93
CA LYS A 14 -11.90 -6.09 -0.74
C LYS A 14 -12.94 -4.98 -0.94
N ASN A 15 -13.11 -4.49 -2.18
CA ASN A 15 -13.98 -3.33 -2.44
C ASN A 15 -15.48 -3.64 -2.27
N ASP A 16 -15.87 -4.92 -2.37
CA ASP A 16 -17.27 -5.36 -2.17
C ASP A 16 -17.64 -5.53 -0.69
N SER A 17 -16.65 -5.73 0.19
CA SER A 17 -16.91 -6.02 1.61
C SER A 17 -17.42 -4.80 2.38
N LYS A 18 -16.83 -3.62 2.16
CA LYS A 18 -17.22 -2.35 2.82
C LYS A 18 -18.63 -1.92 2.40
N GLU A 19 -18.96 -2.06 1.10
CA GLU A 19 -20.29 -1.75 0.57
C GLU A 19 -21.38 -2.74 1.04
N MET A 20 -21.02 -4.03 1.24
CA MET A 20 -21.93 -5.00 1.86
C MET A 20 -22.18 -4.70 3.33
N MET A 21 -21.14 -4.37 4.10
CA MET A 21 -21.23 -4.14 5.55
C MET A 21 -22.08 -2.91 5.92
N GLU A 22 -22.12 -1.90 5.05
CA GLU A 22 -22.95 -0.71 5.23
C GLU A 22 -24.45 -0.98 4.99
N LYS A 23 -24.77 -2.05 4.25
CA LYS A 23 -26.16 -2.44 3.90
C LYS A 23 -26.72 -3.58 4.76
N MET A 24 -25.96 -4.12 5.70
CA MET A 24 -26.34 -5.27 6.52
C MET A 24 -27.09 -4.86 7.79
N THR A 25 -28.10 -5.65 8.18
CA THR A 25 -28.79 -5.43 9.45
C THR A 25 -27.91 -5.87 10.62
N ASP A 26 -28.14 -5.36 11.83
CA ASP A 26 -27.34 -5.69 13.03
C ASP A 26 -27.25 -7.21 13.31
N MET A 27 -28.29 -7.97 12.91
CA MET A 27 -28.31 -9.43 13.03
C MET A 27 -27.41 -10.12 11.99
N ASP A 28 -27.35 -9.58 10.77
CA ASP A 28 -26.48 -10.08 9.70
C ASP A 28 -25.00 -9.75 9.99
N LYS A 29 -24.75 -8.61 10.64
CA LYS A 29 -23.40 -8.15 11.02
C LYS A 29 -22.77 -9.09 12.06
N LEU A 30 -23.55 -9.54 13.04
CA LEU A 30 -23.11 -10.52 14.05
C LEU A 30 -22.82 -11.90 13.43
N GLU A 31 -23.67 -12.37 12.50
CA GLU A 31 -23.40 -13.63 11.79
C GLU A 31 -22.15 -13.54 10.90
N TRP A 32 -21.86 -12.37 10.36
CA TRP A 32 -20.67 -12.12 9.55
C TRP A 32 -19.40 -12.06 10.40
N GLU A 33 -19.42 -11.34 11.53
CA GLU A 33 -18.31 -11.30 12.49
C GLU A 33 -17.99 -12.71 13.04
N GLU A 34 -19.01 -13.53 13.33
CA GLU A 34 -18.79 -14.91 13.75
C GLU A 34 -18.16 -15.76 12.64
N LYS A 35 -18.57 -15.60 11.38
CA LYS A 35 -18.00 -16.30 10.22
C LYS A 35 -16.57 -15.84 9.92
N ASP A 36 -16.28 -14.55 10.03
CA ASP A 36 -14.95 -13.97 9.78
C ASP A 36 -13.94 -14.40 10.86
N VAL A 37 -14.34 -14.42 12.13
CA VAL A 37 -13.53 -14.98 13.22
C VAL A 37 -13.30 -16.48 13.02
N LEU A 38 -14.28 -17.22 12.48
CA LEU A 38 -14.14 -18.63 12.10
C LEU A 38 -13.20 -18.82 10.90
N LEU A 39 -13.22 -17.92 9.93
CA LEU A 39 -12.35 -17.91 8.75
C LEU A 39 -10.90 -17.62 9.16
N HIS A 40 -10.68 -16.60 9.99
CA HIS A 40 -9.38 -16.27 10.57
C HIS A 40 -8.83 -17.41 11.43
N LYS A 41 -9.65 -18.08 12.24
CA LYS A 41 -9.22 -19.26 13.01
C LYS A 41 -8.87 -20.46 12.12
N LYS A 42 -9.56 -20.66 11.00
CA LYS A 42 -9.23 -21.69 10.00
C LYS A 42 -7.94 -21.35 9.24
N LYS A 43 -7.71 -20.08 8.89
CA LYS A 43 -6.46 -19.58 8.30
C LYS A 43 -5.27 -19.74 9.26
N ILE A 44 -5.43 -19.39 10.54
CA ILE A 44 -4.42 -19.62 11.59
C ILE A 44 -4.15 -21.12 11.78
N ALA A 45 -5.18 -21.98 11.75
CA ALA A 45 -5.02 -23.43 11.83
C ALA A 45 -4.32 -24.03 10.58
N LEU A 46 -4.54 -23.46 9.39
CA LEU A 46 -3.82 -23.80 8.16
C LEU A 46 -2.34 -23.40 8.22
N ILE A 47 -2.03 -22.18 8.69
CA ILE A 47 -0.66 -21.71 8.94
C ILE A 47 0.06 -22.62 9.96
N SER A 48 -0.68 -23.09 10.98
CA SER A 48 -0.16 -24.03 11.99
C SER A 48 0.15 -25.42 11.41
N ILE A 49 -0.58 -25.87 10.39
CA ILE A 49 -0.37 -27.15 9.70
C ILE A 49 0.80 -27.06 8.72
N VAL A 50 0.98 -25.92 8.03
CA VAL A 50 2.17 -25.63 7.23
C VAL A 50 3.43 -25.64 8.11
N LEU A 51 3.37 -25.00 9.28
CA LEU A 51 4.47 -25.02 10.27
C LEU A 51 4.77 -26.43 10.83
N LEU A 52 3.78 -27.32 10.90
CA LEU A 52 4.00 -28.71 11.33
C LEU A 52 4.56 -29.62 10.22
N LEU A 53 4.32 -29.28 8.95
CA LEU A 53 4.90 -29.97 7.79
C LEU A 53 6.37 -29.58 7.54
N LEU A 54 6.81 -28.41 8.00
CA LEU A 54 8.20 -27.93 7.94
C LEU A 54 9.18 -28.67 8.88
N GLY A 55 8.67 -29.54 9.76
CA GLY A 55 9.51 -30.37 10.64
C GLY A 55 10.08 -31.64 9.98
N LEU A 56 9.73 -31.95 8.72
CA LEU A 56 10.08 -33.22 8.07
C LEU A 56 10.89 -33.09 6.77
N SER A 57 11.18 -31.88 6.28
CA SER A 57 11.97 -31.64 5.05
C SER A 57 13.32 -30.97 5.34
N ALA A 58 14.17 -31.63 6.13
CA ALA A 58 15.61 -31.37 6.15
C ALA A 58 16.32 -32.01 4.92
N CYS A 59 15.75 -31.84 3.73
CA CYS A 59 16.35 -32.17 2.44
C CYS A 59 16.49 -30.85 1.68
N GLY A 60 17.73 -30.46 1.34
CA GLY A 60 18.03 -29.09 0.89
C GLY A 60 17.15 -28.63 -0.27
N SER A 61 16.45 -27.52 -0.07
CA SER A 61 15.62 -26.89 -1.09
C SER A 61 16.44 -26.45 -2.29
N SER A 62 15.85 -26.56 -3.48
CA SER A 62 16.47 -26.09 -4.72
C SER A 62 16.64 -24.57 -4.71
N PRO A 63 17.57 -24.00 -5.50
CA PRO A 63 17.67 -22.54 -5.65
C PRO A 63 16.33 -21.89 -6.06
N ALA A 64 15.58 -22.52 -6.96
CA ALA A 64 14.28 -22.04 -7.41
C ALA A 64 13.25 -21.99 -6.27
N GLU A 65 13.16 -23.05 -5.45
CA GLU A 65 12.25 -23.08 -4.28
C GLU A 65 12.60 -22.00 -3.25
N LYS A 66 13.88 -21.74 -3.04
CA LYS A 66 14.33 -20.68 -2.12
C LYS A 66 13.95 -19.29 -2.63
N VAL A 67 14.19 -19.02 -3.92
CA VAL A 67 13.75 -17.77 -4.55
C VAL A 67 12.25 -17.63 -4.38
N TYR A 68 11.48 -18.64 -4.78
CA TYR A 68 10.01 -18.62 -4.65
C TYR A 68 9.57 -18.28 -3.22
N THR A 69 10.13 -18.98 -2.22
CA THR A 69 9.79 -18.75 -0.81
C THR A 69 10.02 -17.31 -0.39
N HIS A 70 11.20 -16.76 -0.66
CA HIS A 70 11.54 -15.39 -0.25
C HIS A 70 10.77 -14.33 -1.02
N LEU A 71 10.48 -14.55 -2.31
CA LEU A 71 9.67 -13.62 -3.10
C LEU A 71 8.21 -13.56 -2.62
N GLU A 72 7.63 -14.71 -2.26
CA GLU A 72 6.26 -14.77 -1.73
C GLU A 72 6.18 -14.30 -0.26
N GLU A 73 7.23 -14.54 0.54
CA GLU A 73 7.32 -13.98 1.89
C GLU A 73 7.46 -12.45 1.85
N ALA A 74 8.25 -11.91 0.90
CA ALA A 74 8.31 -10.47 0.65
C ALA A 74 6.93 -9.89 0.31
N VAL A 75 6.14 -10.56 -0.55
CA VAL A 75 4.76 -10.13 -0.87
C VAL A 75 3.89 -10.10 0.38
N ALA A 76 3.95 -11.14 1.23
CA ALA A 76 3.17 -11.19 2.46
C ALA A 76 3.56 -10.07 3.46
N LEU A 77 4.82 -9.64 3.48
CA LEU A 77 5.28 -8.52 4.31
C LEU A 77 4.72 -7.16 3.87
N GLU A 78 4.20 -7.05 2.63
CA GLU A 78 3.57 -5.84 2.10
C GLU A 78 2.08 -5.70 2.47
N ASP A 79 1.50 -6.65 3.21
CA ASP A 79 0.12 -6.57 3.69
C ASP A 79 -0.14 -5.29 4.50
N GLU A 80 0.84 -4.86 5.32
CA GLU A 80 0.71 -3.63 6.09
C GLU A 80 0.69 -2.41 5.16
N PHE A 81 1.56 -2.36 4.15
CA PHE A 81 1.53 -1.32 3.10
C PHE A 81 0.15 -1.18 2.46
N GLU A 82 -0.49 -2.29 2.08
CA GLU A 82 -1.85 -2.28 1.49
C GLU A 82 -2.87 -1.75 2.51
N SER A 83 -2.79 -2.21 3.76
CA SER A 83 -3.73 -1.85 4.82
C SER A 83 -3.67 -0.37 5.23
N GLN A 84 -2.54 0.32 5.03
CA GLN A 84 -2.41 1.73 5.39
C GLN A 84 -2.99 2.69 4.34
N GLN A 85 -3.23 2.24 3.10
CA GLN A 85 -3.73 3.11 2.02
C GLN A 85 -5.10 3.71 2.33
N GLU A 86 -6.02 2.90 2.84
CA GLU A 86 -7.38 3.33 3.15
C GLU A 86 -7.43 4.34 4.32
N PRO A 87 -6.76 4.11 5.47
CA PRO A 87 -6.63 5.13 6.51
C PRO A 87 -6.04 6.46 6.02
N ILE A 88 -5.01 6.43 5.18
CA ILE A 88 -4.41 7.65 4.61
C ILE A 88 -5.45 8.41 3.77
N MET A 89 -6.18 7.71 2.90
CA MET A 89 -7.23 8.30 2.07
C MET A 89 -8.37 8.91 2.90
N GLU A 90 -8.83 8.22 3.95
CA GLU A 90 -9.89 8.73 4.82
C GLU A 90 -9.46 10.01 5.56
N LEU A 91 -8.19 10.09 5.97
CA LEU A 91 -7.62 11.29 6.59
C LEU A 91 -7.52 12.44 5.58
N GLU A 92 -7.09 12.17 4.34
CA GLU A 92 -7.06 13.17 3.26
C GLU A 92 -8.42 13.74 2.93
N GLN A 93 -9.46 12.90 2.94
CA GLN A 93 -10.82 13.35 2.71
C GLN A 93 -11.28 14.28 3.83
N LYS A 94 -11.03 13.94 5.10
CA LYS A 94 -11.36 14.80 6.24
C LYS A 94 -10.62 16.13 6.18
N GLU A 95 -9.34 16.11 5.82
CA GLU A 95 -8.56 17.32 5.61
C GLU A 95 -9.13 18.22 4.52
N GLN A 96 -9.53 17.63 3.38
CA GLN A 96 -10.16 18.37 2.28
C GLN A 96 -11.49 19.01 2.72
N GLU A 97 -12.31 18.30 3.49
CA GLU A 97 -13.57 18.83 4.02
C GLU A 97 -13.33 20.03 4.95
N LEU A 98 -12.34 19.92 5.86
CA LEU A 98 -11.95 21.02 6.75
C LEU A 98 -11.38 22.22 5.98
N TYR A 99 -10.59 21.96 4.93
CA TYR A 99 -10.05 23.00 4.06
C TYR A 99 -11.17 23.80 3.36
N GLU A 100 -12.17 23.10 2.80
CA GLU A 100 -13.32 23.73 2.16
C GLU A 100 -14.16 24.54 3.15
N GLU A 101 -14.32 24.05 4.37
CA GLU A 101 -14.99 24.78 5.45
C GLU A 101 -14.24 26.05 5.81
N MET A 102 -12.92 25.99 6.03
CA MET A 102 -12.09 27.16 6.32
C MET A 102 -12.14 28.23 5.22
N LEU A 103 -12.18 27.83 3.95
CA LEU A 103 -12.33 28.76 2.82
C LEU A 103 -13.66 29.51 2.81
N SER A 104 -14.70 28.94 3.43
CA SER A 104 -16.04 29.55 3.48
C SER A 104 -16.20 30.58 4.60
N LEU A 105 -15.29 30.57 5.58
CA LEU A 105 -15.32 31.43 6.77
C LEU A 105 -14.64 32.78 6.52
N GLY A 106 -15.12 33.81 7.21
CA GLY A 106 -14.54 35.15 7.19
C GLY A 106 -13.62 35.44 8.38
N VAL A 107 -13.01 36.63 8.38
CA VAL A 107 -12.12 37.09 9.48
C VAL A 107 -12.85 37.19 10.83
N GLU A 108 -14.17 37.38 10.83
CA GLU A 108 -14.98 37.40 12.06
C GLU A 108 -15.06 36.03 12.75
N GLU A 109 -14.79 34.94 12.02
CA GLU A 109 -14.83 33.55 12.46
C GLU A 109 -13.41 32.97 12.70
N MET A 110 -12.43 33.83 12.97
CA MET A 110 -11.02 33.43 13.11
C MET A 110 -10.77 32.36 14.20
N ASP A 111 -11.56 32.35 15.28
CA ASP A 111 -11.43 31.31 16.32
C ASP A 111 -11.90 29.92 15.81
N GLU A 112 -12.87 29.89 14.91
CA GLU A 112 -13.33 28.67 14.25
C GLU A 112 -12.30 28.19 13.23
N ILE A 113 -11.77 29.10 12.39
CA ILE A 113 -10.67 28.80 11.46
C ILE A 113 -9.47 28.18 12.20
N LYS A 114 -9.08 28.75 13.35
CA LYS A 114 -7.99 28.20 14.18
C LYS A 114 -8.29 26.78 14.65
N THR A 115 -9.54 26.48 15.02
CA THR A 115 -9.96 25.16 15.49
C THR A 115 -9.87 24.14 14.35
N LEU A 116 -10.46 24.45 13.20
CA LEU A 116 -10.43 23.59 12.01
C LEU A 116 -9.00 23.37 11.51
N SER A 117 -8.16 24.43 11.51
CA SER A 117 -6.74 24.33 11.14
C SER A 117 -5.98 23.36 12.06
N GLN A 118 -6.22 23.42 13.38
CA GLN A 118 -5.57 22.50 14.32
C GLN A 118 -6.01 21.06 14.13
N GLU A 119 -7.29 20.84 13.79
CA GLU A 119 -7.82 19.51 13.49
C GLU A 119 -7.19 18.95 12.20
N ALA A 120 -7.15 19.74 11.12
CA ALA A 120 -6.52 19.34 9.86
C ALA A 120 -5.02 19.01 10.04
N ILE A 121 -4.28 19.82 10.82
CA ILE A 121 -2.89 19.52 11.19
C ILE A 121 -2.77 18.22 11.99
N GLY A 122 -3.78 17.89 12.80
CA GLY A 122 -3.87 16.60 13.50
C GLY A 122 -3.94 15.44 12.52
N TYR A 123 -4.87 15.47 11.58
CA TYR A 123 -5.01 14.43 10.54
C TYR A 123 -3.78 14.32 9.64
N ALA A 124 -3.16 15.45 9.26
CA ALA A 124 -1.91 15.46 8.52
C ALA A 124 -0.78 14.74 9.27
N LYS A 125 -0.69 14.89 10.60
CA LYS A 125 0.30 14.16 11.41
C LYS A 125 -0.02 12.67 11.51
N GLU A 126 -1.29 12.30 11.65
CA GLU A 126 -1.72 10.90 11.63
C GLU A 126 -1.37 10.25 10.28
N ARG A 127 -1.54 10.95 9.15
CA ARG A 127 -1.07 10.46 7.84
C ARG A 127 0.42 10.17 7.81
N LYS A 128 1.26 11.00 8.45
CA LYS A 128 2.70 10.71 8.55
C LYS A 128 2.98 9.41 9.31
N GLU A 129 2.21 9.12 10.36
CA GLU A 129 2.36 7.89 11.14
C GLU A 129 1.97 6.65 10.31
N HIS A 130 0.87 6.73 9.54
CA HIS A 130 0.47 5.67 8.62
C HIS A 130 1.51 5.45 7.50
N LEU A 131 2.02 6.54 6.93
CA LEU A 131 3.05 6.49 5.89
C LEU A 131 4.37 5.89 6.39
N GLU A 132 4.72 6.07 7.66
CA GLU A 132 5.90 5.42 8.25
C GLU A 132 5.72 3.90 8.36
N LYS A 133 4.54 3.43 8.80
CA LYS A 133 4.25 1.99 8.87
C LYS A 133 4.28 1.34 7.49
N GLU A 134 3.71 2.02 6.51
CA GLU A 134 3.76 1.62 5.10
C GLU A 134 5.23 1.47 4.63
N LYS A 135 6.08 2.45 4.96
CA LYS A 135 7.50 2.40 4.61
C LYS A 135 8.24 1.26 5.30
N GLU A 136 8.00 1.06 6.60
CA GLU A 136 8.60 -0.05 7.35
C GLU A 136 8.27 -1.41 6.73
N SER A 137 7.03 -1.57 6.23
CA SER A 137 6.56 -2.75 5.52
C SER A 137 7.29 -2.97 4.19
N ILE A 138 7.41 -1.94 3.35
CA ILE A 138 8.14 -2.03 2.07
C ILE A 138 9.64 -2.28 2.29
N GLU A 139 10.25 -1.66 3.31
CA GLU A 139 11.65 -1.91 3.66
C GLU A 139 11.86 -3.35 4.14
N ALA A 140 10.96 -3.89 4.97
CA ALA A 140 11.01 -5.28 5.40
C ALA A 140 10.85 -6.26 4.21
N ALA A 141 9.89 -6.01 3.33
CA ALA A 141 9.68 -6.80 2.11
C ALA A 141 10.92 -6.78 1.20
N PHE A 142 11.58 -5.63 1.05
CA PHE A 142 12.79 -5.52 0.25
C PHE A 142 13.98 -6.27 0.87
N GLU A 143 14.15 -6.23 2.19
CA GLU A 143 15.19 -7.01 2.88
C GLU A 143 14.93 -8.51 2.76
N GLU A 144 13.68 -8.95 2.82
CA GLU A 144 13.30 -10.35 2.59
C GLU A 144 13.58 -10.78 1.14
N TYR A 145 13.20 -9.93 0.17
CA TYR A 145 13.54 -10.12 -1.24
C TYR A 145 15.05 -10.31 -1.46
N LYS A 146 15.91 -9.55 -0.74
CA LYS A 146 17.36 -9.67 -0.86
C LYS A 146 17.88 -11.06 -0.50
N LEU A 147 17.23 -11.79 0.41
CA LEU A 147 17.59 -13.17 0.73
C LEU A 147 17.33 -14.12 -0.44
N GLY A 148 16.23 -13.89 -1.18
CA GLY A 148 15.93 -14.60 -2.43
C GLY A 148 16.86 -14.21 -3.57
N GLU A 149 17.22 -12.93 -3.68
CA GLU A 149 18.08 -12.38 -4.73
C GLU A 149 19.43 -13.12 -4.82
N GLU A 150 20.02 -13.52 -3.68
CA GLU A 150 21.28 -14.27 -3.63
C GLU A 150 21.21 -15.64 -4.34
N GLN A 151 20.01 -16.19 -4.50
CA GLN A 151 19.78 -17.50 -5.13
C GLN A 151 19.34 -17.40 -6.59
N LEU A 152 18.94 -16.22 -7.07
CA LEU A 152 18.45 -16.02 -8.45
C LEU A 152 19.45 -16.50 -9.50
N ASP A 153 20.74 -16.20 -9.33
CA ASP A 153 21.80 -16.59 -10.28
C ASP A 153 22.12 -18.10 -10.28
N ASN A 154 21.61 -18.84 -9.29
CA ASN A 154 21.82 -20.27 -9.16
C ASN A 154 20.68 -21.09 -9.80
N VAL A 155 19.69 -20.44 -10.40
CA VAL A 155 18.59 -21.10 -11.13
C VAL A 155 19.00 -21.28 -12.59
N GLU A 156 19.26 -22.54 -12.97
CA GLU A 156 19.67 -22.87 -14.34
C GLU A 156 18.55 -22.57 -15.34
N GLY A 157 18.89 -21.92 -16.45
CA GLY A 157 17.95 -21.68 -17.56
C GLY A 157 17.10 -20.41 -17.46
N ALA A 158 17.13 -19.70 -16.33
CA ALA A 158 16.30 -18.51 -16.08
C ALA A 158 17.13 -17.21 -15.94
N ASN A 159 18.32 -17.15 -16.54
CA ASN A 159 19.27 -16.04 -16.33
C ASN A 159 18.70 -14.67 -16.75
N GLU A 160 17.96 -14.61 -17.87
CA GLU A 160 17.42 -13.34 -18.37
C GLU A 160 16.26 -12.86 -17.48
N GLU A 161 15.40 -13.78 -17.05
CA GLU A 161 14.28 -13.55 -16.15
C GLU A 161 14.76 -13.15 -14.75
N ALA A 162 15.79 -13.82 -14.23
CA ALA A 162 16.43 -13.47 -12.96
C ALA A 162 16.95 -12.03 -12.95
N GLU A 163 17.64 -11.61 -14.01
CA GLU A 163 18.12 -10.23 -14.14
C GLU A 163 16.97 -9.22 -14.29
N ALA A 164 15.87 -9.61 -14.95
CA ALA A 164 14.67 -8.79 -15.03
C ALA A 164 14.01 -8.60 -13.65
N VAL A 165 13.88 -9.66 -12.85
CA VAL A 165 13.39 -9.61 -11.46
C VAL A 165 14.25 -8.66 -10.62
N LYS A 166 15.58 -8.81 -10.67
CA LYS A 166 16.50 -7.92 -9.94
C LYS A 166 16.33 -6.47 -10.33
N LYS A 167 16.35 -6.19 -11.63
CA LYS A 167 16.28 -4.82 -12.12
C LYS A 167 14.95 -4.16 -11.74
N THR A 168 13.84 -4.86 -11.95
CA THR A 168 12.50 -4.32 -11.70
C THR A 168 12.22 -4.14 -10.22
N MET A 169 12.63 -5.06 -9.35
CA MET A 169 12.48 -4.90 -7.89
C MET A 169 13.32 -3.74 -7.35
N ASN A 170 14.59 -3.62 -7.74
CA ASN A 170 15.42 -2.51 -7.28
C ASN A 170 14.85 -1.16 -7.76
N ASN A 171 14.40 -1.07 -9.02
CA ASN A 171 13.73 0.13 -9.54
C ASN A 171 12.45 0.46 -8.77
N ARG A 172 11.62 -0.56 -8.48
CA ARG A 172 10.39 -0.41 -7.70
C ARG A 172 10.69 0.15 -6.31
N TYR A 173 11.65 -0.43 -5.62
CA TYR A 173 12.06 0.02 -4.28
C TYR A 173 12.63 1.45 -4.30
N GLU A 174 13.49 1.78 -5.25
CA GLU A 174 14.04 3.14 -5.38
C GLU A 174 12.94 4.18 -5.63
N THR A 175 12.00 3.89 -6.54
CA THR A 175 10.88 4.80 -6.80
C THR A 175 9.93 4.90 -5.61
N TYR A 176 9.74 3.82 -4.84
CA TYR A 176 8.99 3.90 -3.58
C TYR A 176 9.62 4.89 -2.60
N GLN A 177 10.94 4.85 -2.45
CA GLN A 177 11.67 5.77 -1.57
C GLN A 177 11.54 7.23 -2.01
N GLU A 178 11.44 7.48 -3.33
CA GLU A 178 11.14 8.81 -3.88
C GLU A 178 9.69 9.23 -3.61
N LEU A 179 8.75 8.30 -3.81
CA LEU A 179 7.34 8.50 -3.51
C LEU A 179 7.13 8.89 -2.04
N TYR A 180 7.63 8.09 -1.10
CA TYR A 180 7.56 8.37 0.34
C TYR A 180 8.07 9.77 0.68
N LYS A 181 9.26 10.15 0.17
CA LYS A 181 9.84 11.48 0.43
C LYS A 181 8.97 12.61 -0.15
N SER A 182 8.48 12.43 -1.37
CA SER A 182 7.60 13.42 -2.00
C SER A 182 6.28 13.56 -1.25
N TYR A 183 5.75 12.47 -0.71
CA TYR A 183 4.52 12.46 0.09
C TYR A 183 4.71 13.13 1.45
N GLN A 184 5.81 12.82 2.16
CA GLN A 184 6.14 13.52 3.40
C GLN A 184 6.26 15.02 3.20
N THR A 185 6.89 15.44 2.09
CA THR A 185 7.00 16.85 1.73
C THR A 185 5.63 17.46 1.43
N ALA A 186 4.73 16.73 0.76
CA ALA A 186 3.35 17.19 0.51
C ALA A 186 2.61 17.43 1.83
N ILE A 187 2.68 16.49 2.77
CA ILE A 187 2.05 16.63 4.09
C ILE A 187 2.64 17.84 4.86
N GLU A 188 3.94 18.11 4.73
CA GLU A 188 4.54 19.31 5.33
C GLU A 188 4.01 20.61 4.72
N LYS A 189 3.75 20.61 3.41
CA LYS A 189 3.13 21.75 2.71
C LYS A 189 1.68 21.94 3.14
N ASP A 190 0.92 20.86 3.30
CA ASP A 190 -0.45 20.92 3.84
C ASP A 190 -0.47 21.55 5.23
N ILE A 191 0.43 21.13 6.13
CA ILE A 191 0.56 21.72 7.47
C ILE A 191 0.88 23.22 7.40
N ILE A 192 1.80 23.63 6.52
CA ILE A 192 2.15 25.05 6.33
C ILE A 192 0.94 25.84 5.83
N LEU A 193 0.16 25.28 4.90
CA LEU A 193 -1.07 25.88 4.39
C LEU A 193 -2.10 26.07 5.52
N TYR A 194 -2.35 25.04 6.34
CA TYR A 194 -3.27 25.15 7.48
C TYR A 194 -2.77 26.15 8.54
N GLU A 195 -1.47 26.20 8.81
CA GLU A 195 -0.90 27.23 9.68
C GLU A 195 -1.09 28.64 9.12
N ALA A 196 -1.03 28.79 7.78
CA ALA A 196 -1.23 30.08 7.12
C ALA A 196 -2.66 30.62 7.32
N PHE A 197 -3.69 29.78 7.31
CA PHE A 197 -5.08 30.17 7.58
C PHE A 197 -5.27 30.85 8.94
N THR A 198 -4.39 30.57 9.91
CA THR A 198 -4.48 31.15 11.26
C THR A 198 -3.88 32.55 11.38
N LYS A 199 -3.24 33.06 10.31
CA LYS A 199 -2.59 34.37 10.28
C LYS A 199 -3.63 35.46 9.99
N GLU A 200 -3.81 36.38 10.93
CA GLU A 200 -4.78 37.48 10.80
C GLU A 200 -4.45 38.46 9.66
N ASP A 201 -3.19 38.51 9.23
CA ASP A 201 -2.70 39.34 8.13
C ASP A 201 -2.47 38.58 6.83
N LEU A 202 -2.98 37.34 6.71
CA LEU A 202 -2.87 36.53 5.50
C LEU A 202 -3.46 37.29 4.30
N THR A 203 -2.64 37.51 3.27
CA THR A 203 -3.11 38.07 2.02
C THR A 203 -3.57 36.97 1.06
N ILE A 204 -4.45 37.32 0.12
CA ILE A 204 -4.86 36.38 -0.95
C ILE A 204 -3.66 35.90 -1.76
N ASP A 205 -2.68 36.78 -2.00
CA ASP A 205 -1.47 36.42 -2.75
C ASP A 205 -0.60 35.42 -1.96
N ASP A 206 -0.48 35.57 -0.64
CA ASP A 206 0.23 34.61 0.22
C ASP A 206 -0.49 33.26 0.26
N LEU A 207 -1.83 33.27 0.40
CA LEU A 207 -2.63 32.04 0.38
C LEU A 207 -2.52 31.30 -0.96
N GLN A 208 -2.57 32.03 -2.07
CA GLN A 208 -2.42 31.44 -3.40
C GLN A 208 -1.03 30.83 -3.58
N ALA A 209 0.03 31.46 -3.07
CA ALA A 209 1.39 30.92 -3.14
C ALA A 209 1.54 29.60 -2.37
N GLU A 210 0.92 29.47 -1.20
CA GLU A 210 0.93 28.19 -0.46
C GLU A 210 0.11 27.11 -1.17
N ILE A 211 -1.05 27.46 -1.73
CA ILE A 211 -1.86 26.54 -2.55
C ILE A 211 -1.06 26.04 -3.77
N ASP A 212 -0.37 26.94 -4.48
CA ASP A 212 0.45 26.59 -5.63
C ASP A 212 1.60 25.65 -5.24
N ALA A 213 2.23 25.90 -4.08
CA ALA A 213 3.29 25.04 -3.55
C ALA A 213 2.79 23.63 -3.19
N VAL A 214 1.60 23.53 -2.59
CA VAL A 214 0.93 22.24 -2.33
C VAL A 214 0.65 21.51 -3.64
N ASN A 215 0.05 22.20 -4.62
CA ASN A 215 -0.30 21.61 -5.91
C ASN A 215 0.91 21.11 -6.71
N GLU A 216 1.99 21.88 -6.72
CA GLU A 216 3.26 21.47 -7.35
C GLU A 216 3.79 20.20 -6.70
N GLN A 217 3.79 20.13 -5.37
CA GLN A 217 4.29 18.97 -4.65
C GLN A 217 3.42 17.72 -4.90
N TYR A 218 2.09 17.84 -4.94
CA TYR A 218 1.21 16.72 -5.27
C TYR A 218 1.35 16.25 -6.73
N SER A 219 1.77 17.13 -7.64
CA SER A 219 2.10 16.71 -9.01
C SER A 219 3.30 15.77 -9.03
N ILE A 220 4.33 16.06 -8.23
CA ILE A 220 5.52 15.20 -8.07
C ILE A 220 5.13 13.86 -7.43
N VAL A 221 4.26 13.90 -6.41
CA VAL A 221 3.74 12.68 -5.77
C VAL A 221 3.05 11.78 -6.80
N VAL A 222 2.20 12.35 -7.67
CA VAL A 222 1.50 11.61 -8.73
C VAL A 222 2.48 10.99 -9.72
N GLU A 223 3.52 11.72 -10.14
CA GLU A 223 4.55 11.20 -11.05
C GLU A 223 5.31 10.01 -10.42
N ASN A 224 5.74 10.15 -9.16
CA ASN A 224 6.44 9.08 -8.44
C ASN A 224 5.55 7.86 -8.23
N ARG A 225 4.27 8.07 -7.92
CA ARG A 225 3.29 6.99 -7.77
C ARG A 225 3.11 6.23 -9.08
N ASP A 226 2.92 6.93 -10.19
CA ASP A 226 2.72 6.30 -11.49
C ASP A 226 3.96 5.50 -11.91
N GLN A 227 5.15 5.99 -11.58
CA GLN A 227 6.40 5.28 -11.82
C GLN A 227 6.56 4.05 -10.90
N PHE A 228 6.14 4.14 -9.64
CA PHE A 228 6.14 3.02 -8.70
C PHE A 228 5.18 1.91 -9.15
N ASN A 229 3.96 2.27 -9.55
CA ASN A 229 2.97 1.33 -10.07
C ASN A 229 3.49 0.64 -11.33
N LYS A 230 4.08 1.40 -12.25
CA LYS A 230 4.70 0.84 -13.46
C LYS A 230 5.79 -0.19 -13.12
N TYR A 231 6.69 0.11 -12.20
CA TYR A 231 7.74 -0.84 -11.82
C TYR A 231 7.20 -2.03 -11.01
N THR A 232 6.08 -1.86 -10.31
CA THR A 232 5.37 -2.97 -9.67
C THR A 232 4.79 -3.92 -10.71
N ASP A 233 4.14 -3.40 -11.76
CA ASP A 233 3.64 -4.23 -12.87
C ASP A 233 4.78 -4.94 -13.62
N GLU A 234 5.88 -4.23 -13.90
CA GLU A 234 7.07 -4.82 -14.54
C GLU A 234 7.72 -5.91 -13.66
N TYR A 235 7.76 -5.70 -12.35
CA TYR A 235 8.26 -6.70 -11.40
C TYR A 235 7.38 -7.94 -11.36
N ASN A 236 6.06 -7.79 -11.28
CA ASN A 236 5.13 -8.92 -11.27
C ASN A 236 5.26 -9.74 -12.55
N GLN A 237 5.34 -9.09 -13.72
CA GLN A 237 5.58 -9.78 -14.99
C GLN A 237 6.93 -10.52 -15.03
N ALA A 238 7.98 -9.91 -14.48
CA ALA A 238 9.29 -10.57 -14.40
C ALA A 238 9.28 -11.76 -13.44
N LYS A 239 8.58 -11.64 -12.30
CA LYS A 239 8.39 -12.70 -11.32
C LYS A 239 7.66 -13.90 -11.94
N ASP A 240 6.54 -13.66 -12.61
CA ASP A 240 5.75 -14.69 -13.28
C ASP A 240 6.54 -15.38 -14.40
N ALA A 241 7.30 -14.61 -15.20
CA ALA A 241 8.15 -15.15 -16.24
C ALA A 241 9.27 -16.03 -15.67
N PHE A 242 9.90 -15.59 -14.58
CA PHE A 242 10.92 -16.37 -13.87
C PHE A 242 10.34 -17.68 -13.35
N TYR A 243 9.18 -17.64 -12.71
CA TYR A 243 8.45 -18.82 -12.24
C TYR A 243 8.14 -19.80 -13.37
N GLY A 244 7.71 -19.31 -14.53
CA GLY A 244 7.46 -20.16 -15.72
C GLY A 244 8.69 -20.86 -16.29
N GLN A 245 9.92 -20.41 -15.96
CA GLN A 245 11.16 -21.11 -16.31
C GLN A 245 11.59 -22.15 -15.28
N THR A 246 10.93 -22.19 -14.13
CA THR A 246 11.22 -23.15 -13.06
C THR A 246 10.23 -24.32 -13.13
N ASP A 247 10.70 -25.54 -12.88
CA ASP A 247 9.83 -26.74 -12.75
C ASP A 247 9.07 -26.75 -11.41
N LEU A 248 8.73 -25.58 -10.85
CA LEU A 248 7.93 -25.49 -9.63
C LEU A 248 6.47 -25.81 -9.98
N GLU A 249 5.87 -26.79 -9.28
CA GLU A 249 4.42 -26.95 -9.28
C GLU A 249 3.84 -25.75 -8.52
N ILE A 250 3.47 -24.71 -9.27
CA ILE A 250 2.77 -23.55 -8.75
C ILE A 250 1.29 -23.92 -8.76
N ASP A 251 0.73 -24.18 -7.58
CA ASP A 251 -0.70 -24.35 -7.41
C ASP A 251 -1.36 -22.96 -7.63
N ASP A 252 -1.67 -22.64 -8.88
CA ASP A 252 -2.56 -21.55 -9.24
C ASP A 252 -3.98 -21.90 -8.74
N GLU A 253 -4.32 -21.56 -7.50
CA GLU A 253 -5.68 -21.67 -6.96
C GLU A 253 -6.67 -20.65 -7.59
N GLU A 254 -6.57 -20.36 -8.90
CA GLU A 254 -7.46 -19.42 -9.60
C GLU A 254 -8.04 -19.93 -10.94
N SER A 255 -8.08 -21.25 -11.19
CA SER A 255 -8.66 -21.76 -12.45
C SER A 255 -9.79 -22.79 -12.33
N ASN A 256 -10.42 -22.96 -11.15
CA ASN A 256 -11.44 -24.02 -10.97
C ASN A 256 -12.86 -23.57 -10.65
N ASP A 257 -13.28 -22.38 -11.10
CA ASP A 257 -14.69 -21.96 -11.09
C ASP A 257 -15.16 -21.45 -12.46
N ALA A 258 -14.91 -22.23 -13.51
CA ALA A 258 -15.57 -22.03 -14.79
C ALA A 258 -15.66 -23.31 -15.63
N GLU A 259 -16.29 -24.38 -15.12
CA GLU A 259 -16.97 -25.38 -15.97
C GLU A 259 -17.80 -26.35 -15.14
N GLY A 260 -19.15 -26.21 -15.18
CA GLY A 260 -20.01 -27.21 -14.54
C GLY A 260 -21.47 -26.82 -14.30
N SER A 261 -22.18 -26.30 -15.30
CA SER A 261 -23.65 -26.41 -15.31
C SER A 261 -24.15 -26.77 -16.70
N ASP A 262 -24.43 -28.06 -16.88
CA ASP A 262 -25.37 -28.59 -17.86
C ASP A 262 -26.42 -29.41 -17.08
#